data_AF-A0A6G4MVR7-F1
#
_entry.id   AF-A0A6G4MVR7-F1
#
_cell.length_a   1.000
_cell.length_b   1.000
_cell.length_c   1.000
_cell.angle_alpha   90.00
_cell.angle_beta   90.00
_cell.angle_gamma   90.00
#
_symmetry.space_group_name_H-M   'P 1'
#
loop_
_entity.id
_entity.type
_entity.pdbx_description
1 polymer ?
#
loop_
_entity_poly.entity_id
_entity_poly.type
_entity_poly.pdbx_seq_one_letter_code
_entity_poly.pdbx_strand_id
1 'polypeptide(L)'
;PLSRGRACFRSALKRCAGACCGKESHEEHALRLRQALERLRVVCWPWQGAVALKEQHPEMTQYHIIQNWLWLGAVNSLKEATTLIRAPAGFDHDGYKILCKPLLSGNYEITELDPMNDQQAS
;
A
#
# COMPACT_ATOMS: atom_id res chain seq x y z
N PRO A 1 -14.57 -26.84 21.53
CA PRO A 1 -13.34 -27.17 20.75
C PRO A 1 -13.66 -28.02 19.52
N LEU A 2 -13.09 -27.71 18.36
CA LEU A 2 -13.17 -28.59 17.18
C LEU A 2 -12.15 -29.74 17.38
N SER A 3 -12.61 -30.99 17.33
CA SER A 3 -11.73 -32.16 17.33
C SER A 3 -11.00 -32.28 15.99
N ARG A 4 -9.77 -32.80 15.99
CA ARG A 4 -9.02 -33.08 14.75
C ARG A 4 -9.85 -33.99 13.84
N GLY A 5 -9.90 -33.67 12.54
CA GLY A 5 -10.68 -34.41 11.55
C GLY A 5 -12.16 -34.01 11.44
N ARG A 6 -12.70 -33.21 12.37
CA ARG A 6 -14.08 -32.71 12.25
C ARG A 6 -14.15 -31.57 11.24
N ALA A 7 -15.15 -31.62 10.36
CA ALA A 7 -15.44 -30.54 9.41
C ALA A 7 -15.76 -29.23 10.15
N CYS A 8 -15.15 -28.12 9.71
CA CYS A 8 -15.45 -26.79 10.23
C CYS A 8 -16.84 -26.30 9.76
N PHE A 9 -17.40 -25.30 10.44
CA PHE A 9 -18.71 -24.75 10.11
C PHE A 9 -18.84 -24.28 8.65
N ARG A 10 -17.78 -23.66 8.08
CA ARG A 10 -17.78 -23.25 6.67
C ARG A 10 -17.86 -24.45 5.72
N SER A 11 -17.28 -25.60 6.07
CA SER A 11 -17.38 -26.81 5.24
C SER A 11 -18.80 -27.39 5.29
N ALA A 12 -19.47 -27.34 6.45
CA ALA A 12 -20.89 -27.71 6.57
C ALA A 12 -21.79 -26.83 5.69
N LEU A 13 -21.44 -25.55 5.53
CA LEU A 13 -22.11 -24.61 4.62
C LEU A 13 -21.67 -24.70 3.15
N LYS A 14 -20.82 -25.67 2.78
CA LYS A 14 -20.21 -25.78 1.43
C LYS A 14 -19.43 -24.54 0.98
N ARG A 15 -18.92 -23.75 1.93
CA ARG A 15 -18.07 -22.55 1.71
C ARG A 15 -16.58 -22.79 1.97
N CYS A 16 -16.21 -24.03 2.29
CA CYS A 16 -14.83 -24.48 2.46
C CYS A 16 -14.70 -25.88 1.87
N ALA A 17 -13.62 -26.12 1.11
CA ALA A 17 -13.34 -27.38 0.44
C ALA A 17 -12.97 -28.53 1.40
N GLY A 18 -12.70 -28.23 2.67
CA GLY A 18 -12.69 -29.25 3.74
C GLY A 18 -11.32 -29.83 4.07
N ALA A 19 -10.25 -29.03 4.02
CA ALA A 19 -8.93 -29.41 4.52
C ALA A 19 -8.95 -29.95 5.97
N CYS A 20 -9.77 -29.36 6.83
CA CYS A 20 -9.95 -29.78 8.23
C CYS A 20 -10.49 -31.21 8.44
N CYS A 21 -11.13 -31.79 7.42
CA CYS A 21 -11.73 -33.12 7.47
C CYS A 21 -11.24 -34.04 6.34
N GLY A 22 -10.11 -33.71 5.70
CA GLY A 22 -9.46 -34.54 4.69
C GLY A 22 -10.13 -34.57 3.32
N LYS A 23 -11.12 -33.71 3.04
CA LYS A 23 -11.76 -33.60 1.71
C LYS A 23 -10.91 -32.86 0.68
N GLU A 24 -9.97 -32.05 1.15
CA GLU A 24 -8.97 -31.31 0.40
C GLU A 24 -7.63 -31.55 1.12
N SER A 25 -6.52 -31.68 0.41
CA SER A 25 -5.22 -31.76 1.09
C SER A 25 -4.82 -30.39 1.67
N HIS A 26 -3.95 -30.38 2.68
CA HIS A 26 -3.44 -29.12 3.22
C HIS A 26 -2.62 -28.33 2.19
N GLU A 27 -1.95 -29.01 1.27
CA GLU A 27 -1.15 -28.40 0.20
C GLU A 27 -2.03 -27.68 -0.82
N GLU A 28 -3.10 -28.33 -1.30
CA GLU A 28 -4.09 -27.71 -2.18
C GLU A 28 -4.77 -26.52 -1.50
N HIS A 29 -5.11 -26.64 -0.21
CA HIS A 29 -5.67 -25.55 0.57
C HIS A 29 -4.73 -24.35 0.65
N ALA A 30 -3.46 -24.58 0.98
CA ALA A 30 -2.44 -23.55 1.08
C ALA A 30 -2.16 -22.89 -0.28
N LEU A 31 -2.14 -23.66 -1.37
CA LEU A 31 -2.01 -23.16 -2.73
C LEU A 31 -3.17 -22.23 -3.09
N ARG A 32 -4.41 -22.68 -2.86
CA ARG A 32 -5.62 -21.89 -3.14
C ARG A 32 -5.66 -20.60 -2.31
N LEU A 33 -5.27 -20.67 -1.03
CA LEU A 33 -5.14 -19.49 -0.16
C LEU A 33 -4.11 -18.51 -0.72
N ARG A 34 -2.91 -18.97 -1.07
CA ARG A 34 -1.84 -18.14 -1.63
C ARG A 34 -2.24 -17.49 -2.94
N GLN A 35 -2.87 -18.23 -3.86
CA GLN A 35 -3.40 -17.67 -5.11
C GLN A 35 -4.46 -16.58 -4.88
N ALA A 36 -5.30 -16.75 -3.86
CA ALA A 36 -6.29 -15.73 -3.50
C ALA A 36 -5.63 -14.48 -2.89
N LEU A 37 -4.65 -14.66 -2.01
CA LEU A 37 -3.91 -13.55 -1.40
C LEU A 37 -3.03 -12.80 -2.41
N GLU A 38 -2.50 -13.48 -3.41
CA GLU A 38 -1.70 -12.87 -4.48
C GLU A 38 -2.48 -11.79 -5.24
N ARG A 39 -3.79 -11.98 -5.41
CA ARG A 39 -4.69 -11.00 -6.04
C ARG A 39 -4.89 -9.75 -5.18
N LEU A 40 -4.60 -9.83 -3.88
CA LEU A 40 -4.68 -8.73 -2.92
C LEU A 40 -3.30 -8.12 -2.63
N ARG A 41 -2.24 -8.60 -3.30
CA ARG A 41 -0.88 -8.13 -3.03
C ARG A 41 -0.76 -6.66 -3.42
N VAL A 42 -0.37 -5.86 -2.44
CA VAL A 42 -0.02 -4.46 -2.62
C VAL A 42 1.46 -4.32 -2.91
N VAL A 43 1.83 -3.31 -3.69
CA VAL A 43 3.22 -2.95 -3.91
C VAL A 43 3.76 -2.36 -2.59
N CYS A 44 4.89 -2.87 -2.11
CA CYS A 44 5.59 -2.25 -0.99
C CYS A 44 6.03 -0.85 -1.40
N TRP A 45 5.98 0.10 -0.46
CA TRP A 45 6.45 1.46 -0.72
C TRP A 45 7.88 1.41 -1.28
N PRO A 46 8.12 1.85 -2.52
CA PRO A 46 9.39 1.59 -3.21
C PRO A 46 10.49 2.62 -2.90
N TRP A 47 10.17 3.66 -2.12
CA TRP A 47 11.08 4.74 -1.75
C TRP A 47 11.52 4.63 -0.29
N GLN A 48 12.67 5.21 0.05
CA GLN A 48 13.20 5.15 1.41
C GLN A 48 12.43 6.04 2.40
N GLY A 49 11.83 7.11 1.88
CA GLY A 49 11.16 8.16 2.64
C GLY A 49 9.86 8.64 2.00
N ALA A 50 9.43 9.85 2.38
CA ALA A 50 8.33 10.53 1.71
C ALA A 50 8.76 10.94 0.29
N VAL A 51 7.80 11.06 -0.61
CA VAL A 51 8.02 11.57 -1.96
C VAL A 51 7.08 12.74 -2.24
N ALA A 52 7.53 13.66 -3.08
CA ALA A 52 6.70 14.68 -3.68
C ALA A 52 6.33 14.27 -5.11
N LEU A 53 5.04 14.13 -5.40
CA LEU A 53 4.54 14.03 -6.76
C LEU A 53 4.22 15.44 -7.26
N LYS A 54 4.83 15.84 -8.37
CA LYS A 54 4.58 17.15 -8.98
C LYS A 54 3.40 17.09 -9.94
N GLU A 55 2.44 17.96 -9.73
CA GLU A 55 1.33 18.22 -10.64
C GLU A 55 1.47 19.63 -11.21
N GLN A 56 1.52 19.73 -12.53
CA GLN A 56 1.75 21.01 -13.22
C GLN A 56 0.60 21.31 -14.19
N HIS A 57 0.02 22.49 -14.04
CA HIS A 57 -0.95 23.12 -14.93
C HIS A 57 -0.37 24.47 -15.40
N PRO A 58 -0.79 25.04 -16.55
CA PRO A 58 -0.30 26.33 -17.02
C PRO A 58 -0.32 27.47 -15.99
N GLU A 59 -1.27 27.45 -15.05
CA GLU A 59 -1.46 28.50 -14.05
C GLU A 59 -0.89 28.16 -12.67
N MET A 60 -0.57 26.89 -12.41
CA MET A 60 -0.23 26.42 -11.06
C MET A 60 0.64 25.17 -11.09
N THR A 61 1.58 25.09 -10.15
CA THR A 61 2.29 23.85 -9.82
C THR A 61 2.05 23.51 -8.36
N GLN A 62 1.71 22.25 -8.08
CA GLN A 62 1.56 21.72 -6.73
C GLN A 62 2.39 20.46 -6.55
N TYR A 63 2.87 20.25 -5.33
CA TYR A 63 3.60 19.07 -4.92
C TYR A 63 2.79 18.32 -3.87
N HIS A 64 2.34 17.12 -4.21
CA HIS A 64 1.60 16.24 -3.32
C HIS A 64 2.58 15.38 -2.53
N ILE A 65 2.60 15.56 -1.21
CA ILE A 65 3.52 14.86 -0.33
C ILE A 65 2.88 13.55 0.11
N ILE A 66 3.57 12.44 -0.15
CA ILE A 66 3.05 11.09 0.05
C ILE A 66 4.12 10.26 0.76
N GLN A 67 3.72 9.50 1.78
CA GLN A 67 4.60 8.54 2.44
C GLN A 67 3.83 7.26 2.75
N ASN A 68 4.37 6.09 2.40
CA ASN A 68 3.74 4.79 2.66
C ASN A 68 2.28 4.68 2.17
N TRP A 69 2.02 5.18 0.96
CA TRP A 69 0.67 5.24 0.34
C TRP A 69 -0.32 6.18 1.05
N LEU A 70 0.13 6.99 2.01
CA LEU A 70 -0.66 8.00 2.69
C LEU A 70 -0.36 9.38 2.09
N TRP A 71 -1.39 10.09 1.62
CA TRP A 71 -1.28 11.49 1.23
C TRP A 71 -1.24 12.38 2.49
N LEU A 72 -0.16 13.15 2.64
CA LEU A 72 0.10 14.00 3.79
C LEU A 72 -0.39 15.44 3.57
N GLY A 73 -0.55 15.84 2.31
CA GLY A 73 -1.04 17.15 1.89
C GLY A 73 -0.37 17.62 0.60
N ALA A 74 -0.66 18.87 0.20
CA ALA A 74 -0.05 19.51 -0.95
C ALA A 74 0.61 20.84 -0.56
N VAL A 75 1.72 21.15 -1.22
CA VAL A 75 2.47 22.40 -1.05
C VAL A 75 2.78 23.03 -2.41
N ASN A 76 2.97 24.34 -2.44
CA ASN A 76 3.29 25.06 -3.68
C ASN A 76 4.79 25.06 -3.99
N SER A 77 5.62 24.69 -3.01
CA SER A 77 7.08 24.64 -3.10
C SER A 77 7.62 23.43 -2.37
N LEU A 78 8.62 22.75 -2.94
CA LEU A 78 9.30 21.62 -2.29
C LEU A 78 9.90 22.00 -0.93
N LYS A 79 10.29 23.27 -0.74
CA LYS A 79 10.82 23.76 0.55
C LYS A 79 9.83 23.63 1.70
N GLU A 80 8.53 23.64 1.41
CA GLU A 80 7.46 23.50 2.41
C GLU A 80 7.13 22.04 2.71
N ALA A 81 7.64 21.08 1.92
CA ALA A 81 7.27 19.67 2.02
C ALA A 81 7.61 19.06 3.39
N THR A 82 8.75 19.47 3.98
CA THR A 82 9.20 19.02 5.31
C THR A 82 8.18 19.30 6.41
N THR A 83 7.38 20.36 6.27
CA THR A 83 6.33 20.71 7.25
C THR A 83 5.22 19.66 7.34
N LEU A 84 5.04 18.86 6.28
CA LEU A 84 4.03 17.82 6.19
C LEU A 84 4.57 16.44 6.53
N ILE A 85 5.89 16.24 6.50
CA ILE A 85 6.53 14.97 6.84
C ILE A 85 6.38 14.75 8.35
N ARG A 86 5.58 13.75 8.71
CA ARG A 86 5.36 13.30 10.09
C ARG A 86 5.53 11.79 10.14
N ALA A 87 5.74 11.24 11.34
CA ALA A 87 5.77 9.79 11.51
C ALA A 87 4.53 9.15 10.84
N PRO A 88 4.70 8.27 9.85
CA PRO A 88 3.60 7.84 9.01
C PRO A 88 2.58 7.05 9.83
N ALA A 89 1.32 7.45 9.73
CA ALA A 89 0.20 6.79 10.38
C ALA A 89 -0.21 5.54 9.58
N GLY A 90 0.63 4.51 9.57
CA GLY A 90 0.30 3.20 8.99
C GLY A 90 0.00 3.21 7.48
N PHE A 91 -0.66 2.14 7.01
CA PHE A 91 -1.03 1.92 5.62
C PHE A 91 -2.48 2.37 5.36
N ASP A 92 -2.69 3.18 4.32
CA ASP A 92 -4.01 3.56 3.81
C ASP A 92 -4.35 2.78 2.54
N HIS A 93 -5.38 1.93 2.61
CA HIS A 93 -5.82 1.10 1.49
C HIS A 93 -6.46 1.90 0.36
N ASP A 94 -7.24 2.94 0.68
CA ASP A 94 -7.87 3.77 -0.35
C ASP A 94 -6.83 4.71 -0.96
N GLY A 95 -5.92 5.25 -0.14
CA GLY A 95 -4.71 5.94 -0.58
C GLY A 95 -3.90 5.09 -1.57
N TYR A 96 -3.63 3.82 -1.26
CA TYR A 96 -2.95 2.91 -2.21
C TYR A 96 -3.69 2.80 -3.55
N LYS A 97 -5.02 2.60 -3.54
CA LYS A 97 -5.79 2.47 -4.79
C LYS A 97 -5.74 3.72 -5.65
N ILE A 98 -5.75 4.89 -5.04
CA ILE A 98 -5.69 6.18 -5.74
C ILE A 98 -4.28 6.45 -6.26
N LEU A 99 -3.26 6.20 -5.43
CA LEU A 99 -1.90 6.67 -5.66
C LEU A 99 -1.02 5.65 -6.40
N CYS A 100 -1.34 4.36 -6.38
CA CYS A 100 -0.54 3.30 -7.00
C CYS A 100 -0.31 3.57 -8.51
N LYS A 101 -1.36 3.92 -9.25
CA LYS A 101 -1.22 4.21 -10.68
C LYS A 101 -0.38 5.47 -10.97
N PRO A 102 -0.71 6.67 -10.44
CA PRO A 102 0.08 7.86 -10.74
C PRO A 102 1.54 7.72 -10.30
N LEU A 103 1.80 7.10 -9.13
CA LEU A 103 3.16 6.94 -8.62
C LEU A 103 4.00 5.90 -9.37
N LEU A 104 3.40 4.80 -9.86
CA LEU A 104 4.15 3.72 -10.50
C LEU A 104 4.14 3.77 -12.04
N SER A 105 3.30 4.61 -12.64
CA SER A 105 3.19 4.69 -14.11
C SER A 105 4.38 5.37 -14.79
N GLY A 106 5.18 6.15 -14.07
CA GLY A 106 6.25 6.98 -14.64
C GLY A 106 5.76 8.22 -15.40
N ASN A 107 4.46 8.53 -15.32
CA ASN A 107 3.86 9.68 -16.02
C ASN A 107 4.00 11.01 -15.27
N TYR A 108 4.44 10.96 -14.01
CA TYR A 108 4.59 12.13 -13.15
C TYR A 108 6.03 12.23 -12.66
N GLU A 109 6.50 13.47 -12.48
CA GLU A 109 7.78 13.75 -11.86
C GLU A 109 7.66 13.49 -10.35
N ILE A 110 8.51 12.61 -9.84
CA ILE A 110 8.55 12.20 -8.42
C ILE A 110 9.92 12.55 -7.86
N THR A 111 9.93 13.23 -6.73
CA THR A 111 11.15 13.60 -6.00
C THR A 111 11.12 12.93 -4.63
N GLU A 112 12.13 12.11 -4.31
CA GLU A 112 12.33 11.60 -2.96
C GLU A 112 12.74 12.73 -2.02
N LEU A 113 12.11 12.78 -0.85
CA LEU A 113 12.38 13.76 0.19
C LEU A 113 13.29 13.11 1.23
N ASP A 114 14.51 13.62 1.35
CA ASP A 114 15.47 13.12 2.34
C ASP A 114 15.26 13.84 3.68
N PRO A 115 14.83 13.14 4.74
CA PRO A 115 14.67 13.76 6.06
C PRO A 115 16.00 14.28 6.65
N MET A 116 17.17 13.91 6.11
CA MET A 116 18.49 14.37 6.61
C MET A 116 19.07 15.59 5.88
N ASN A 117 18.55 15.99 4.72
CA ASN A 117 19.24 16.96 3.85
C ASN A 117 18.56 18.35 3.72
N ASP A 118 17.36 18.54 4.27
CA ASP A 118 16.60 19.80 4.14
C ASP A 118 17.04 20.94 5.10
N GLN A 119 18.15 20.79 5.83
CA GLN A 119 18.72 21.87 6.65
C GLN A 119 19.75 22.75 5.91
N GLN A 120 20.04 22.51 4.63
CA GLN A 120 21.01 23.29 3.85
C GLN A 120 20.35 24.09 2.71
N ALA A 121 19.47 25.02 3.07
CA ALA A 121 19.10 26.12 2.19
C ALA A 121 18.68 27.34 3.02
N SER A 122 19.66 27.95 3.71
CA SER A 122 19.59 29.33 4.23
C SER A 122 20.41 30.26 3.35
#